data_AF-A0A932V392-F1
#
_entry.id   AF-A0A932V392-F1
#
_cell.length_a   1.000
_cell.length_b   1.000
_cell.length_c   1.000
_cell.angle_alpha   90.00
_cell.angle_beta   90.00
_cell.angle_gamma   90.00
#
_symmetry.space_group_name_H-M   'P 1'
#
loop_
_entity.id
_entity.type
_entity.pdbx_description
1 polymer ?
#
loop_
_entity_poly.entity_id
_entity_poly.type
_entity_poly.pdbx_seq_one_letter_code
_entity_poly.pdbx_strand_id
1 'polypeptide(L)'
;MPKPQLLRPSTEVCLATVMCLVIHVTIIAAEPKPLPVRFPLKPGHELALEFDASILPFGRLFDVNPSNGTRRQLTTVQELLQIVGPISSADEAIAFVQFLTDYPTRFILKKPFSGIEPSETIHPAPEELLRLMTPTQVEENGEDWIIERDLLLYPSAPEPARLVRTRERVSKTGDYYFKVGRVLLEGVEVNQLLPYYK
;
A
#
# COMPACT_ATOMS: atom_id res chain seq x y z
N MET A 1 18.68 19.81 -84.11
CA MET A 1 18.75 21.05 -83.31
C MET A 1 17.34 21.64 -83.30
N PRO A 2 16.73 21.86 -82.12
CA PRO A 2 17.12 22.93 -81.20
C PRO A 2 17.47 22.44 -79.77
N LYS A 3 18.09 23.35 -79.02
CA LYS A 3 18.50 23.31 -77.60
C LYS A 3 17.79 24.52 -76.92
N PRO A 4 17.89 24.70 -75.61
CA PRO A 4 17.11 24.13 -74.50
C PRO A 4 16.11 25.15 -73.90
N GLN A 5 15.20 24.71 -73.01
CA GLN A 5 14.64 25.60 -71.99
C GLN A 5 14.71 24.94 -70.62
N LEU A 6 15.51 25.57 -69.74
CA LEU A 6 15.48 25.39 -68.30
C LEU A 6 14.15 25.94 -67.77
N LEU A 7 13.41 25.14 -67.01
CA LEU A 7 12.49 25.64 -65.99
C LEU A 7 12.93 25.06 -64.65
N ARG A 8 13.19 25.99 -63.74
CA ARG A 8 13.80 25.81 -62.42
C ARG A 8 12.86 25.05 -61.46
N PRO A 9 13.40 24.37 -60.44
CA PRO A 9 12.58 23.87 -59.34
C PRO A 9 12.10 25.06 -58.51
N SER A 10 10.79 25.29 -58.47
CA SER A 10 10.20 26.22 -57.51
C SER A 10 10.05 25.51 -56.16
N THR A 11 10.86 25.99 -55.24
CA THR A 11 10.82 25.88 -53.80
C THR A 11 9.41 25.97 -53.24
N GLU A 12 8.87 24.89 -52.69
CA GLU A 12 7.94 24.97 -51.56
C GLU A 12 8.29 23.85 -50.58
N VAL A 13 9.18 24.23 -49.67
CA VAL A 13 9.43 23.50 -48.42
C VAL A 13 8.16 23.63 -47.59
N CYS A 14 7.31 22.62 -47.58
CA CYS A 14 6.27 22.49 -46.56
C CYS A 14 6.95 22.20 -45.22
N LEU A 15 7.33 23.28 -44.52
CA LEU A 15 7.58 23.31 -43.09
C LEU A 15 6.26 22.95 -42.39
N ALA A 16 5.98 21.66 -42.26
CA ALA A 16 5.01 21.19 -41.30
C ALA A 16 5.63 21.41 -39.92
N THR A 17 5.32 22.56 -39.34
CA THR A 17 5.59 22.92 -37.94
C THR A 17 4.93 21.85 -37.06
N VAL A 18 5.69 20.81 -36.72
CA VAL A 18 5.36 19.91 -35.62
C VAL A 18 5.58 20.72 -34.35
N MET A 19 4.55 21.48 -33.97
CA MET A 19 4.44 21.99 -32.61
C MET A 19 4.29 20.78 -31.70
N CYS A 20 5.41 20.30 -31.17
CA CYS A 20 5.44 19.51 -29.96
C CYS A 20 4.80 20.35 -28.86
N LEU A 21 3.51 20.14 -28.62
CA LEU A 21 2.86 20.50 -27.38
C LEU A 21 3.49 19.64 -26.29
N VAL A 22 4.63 20.07 -25.76
CA VAL A 22 5.17 19.54 -24.51
C VAL A 22 4.21 20.00 -23.43
N ILE A 23 3.22 19.16 -23.14
CA ILE A 23 2.42 19.28 -21.93
C ILE A 23 3.41 19.08 -20.78
N HIS A 24 3.94 20.19 -20.25
CA HIS A 24 4.55 20.22 -18.94
C HIS A 24 3.43 19.93 -17.94
N VAL A 25 3.16 18.65 -17.70
CA VAL A 25 2.51 18.23 -16.48
C VAL A 25 3.53 18.50 -15.39
N THR A 26 3.51 19.70 -14.83
CA THR A 26 4.15 19.97 -13.55
C THR A 26 3.39 19.11 -12.55
N ILE A 27 3.89 17.90 -12.30
CA ILE A 27 3.45 17.09 -11.17
C ILE A 27 3.90 17.89 -9.95
N ILE A 28 3.00 18.70 -9.40
CA ILE A 28 3.17 19.24 -8.06
C ILE A 28 3.15 18.00 -7.17
N ALA A 29 4.32 17.58 -6.70
CA ALA A 29 4.42 16.52 -5.70
C ALA A 29 3.47 16.90 -4.56
N ALA A 30 2.46 16.07 -4.34
CA ALA A 30 1.46 16.35 -3.31
C ALA A 30 2.19 16.41 -1.97
N GLU A 31 1.94 17.45 -1.16
CA GLU A 31 2.56 17.51 0.16
C GLU A 31 2.11 16.30 1.00
N PRO A 32 3.02 15.64 1.75
CA PRO A 32 2.66 14.55 2.64
C PRO A 32 1.57 15.02 3.61
N LYS A 33 0.45 14.30 3.64
CA LYS A 33 -0.66 14.60 4.55
C LYS A 33 -0.49 13.83 5.85
N PRO A 34 -0.74 14.44 7.02
CA PRO A 34 -0.75 13.71 8.28
C PRO A 34 -1.68 12.50 8.21
N LEU A 35 -1.18 11.35 8.66
CA LEU A 35 -1.89 10.08 8.65
C LEU A 35 -2.37 9.80 10.08
N PRO A 36 -3.69 9.82 10.34
CA PRO A 36 -4.20 9.52 11.67
C PRO A 36 -3.94 8.06 12.01
N VAL A 37 -3.09 7.80 13.00
CA VAL A 37 -2.82 6.45 13.51
C VAL A 37 -3.45 6.24 14.87
N ARG A 38 -3.90 5.01 15.12
CA ARG A 38 -4.60 4.60 16.36
C ARG A 38 -3.76 3.69 17.26
N PHE A 39 -2.44 3.71 17.06
CA PHE A 39 -1.46 3.06 17.91
C PHE A 39 -0.41 4.09 18.31
N PRO A 40 0.26 3.92 19.46
CA PRO A 40 1.18 4.92 19.97
C PRO A 40 2.44 5.00 19.13
N LEU A 41 2.92 6.23 18.91
CA LEU A 41 4.25 6.54 18.41
C LEU A 41 5.13 7.05 19.55
N LYS A 42 6.45 6.93 19.41
CA LYS A 42 7.41 7.53 20.34
C LYS A 42 7.26 9.06 20.33
N PRO A 43 7.57 9.75 21.44
CA PRO A 43 7.50 11.21 21.50
C PRO A 43 8.31 11.87 20.38
N GLY A 44 7.72 12.87 19.72
CA GLY A 44 8.37 13.61 18.64
C GLY A 44 8.29 12.97 17.26
N HIS A 45 7.45 11.94 17.09
CA HIS A 45 7.20 11.27 15.81
C HIS A 45 5.72 11.41 15.40
N GLU A 46 5.51 11.74 14.13
CA GLU A 46 4.22 11.68 13.46
C GLU A 46 4.37 10.95 12.12
N LEU A 47 3.29 10.33 11.65
CA LEU A 47 3.27 9.67 10.34
C LEU A 47 2.54 10.55 9.32
N ALA A 48 3.11 10.67 8.13
CA ALA A 48 2.49 11.35 7.01
C ALA A 48 2.56 10.49 5.74
N LEU A 49 1.53 10.58 4.92
CA LEU A 49 1.38 9.84 3.68
C LEU A 49 1.36 10.80 2.49
N GLU A 50 2.28 10.58 1.56
CA GLU A 50 2.25 11.22 0.24
C GLU A 50 1.71 10.19 -0.76
N PHE A 51 0.51 10.43 -1.29
CA PHE A 51 -0.01 9.61 -2.38
C PHE A 51 0.65 10.05 -3.69
N ASP A 52 1.25 9.08 -4.39
CA ASP A 52 1.80 9.29 -5.71
C ASP A 52 1.28 8.21 -6.64
N ALA A 53 0.32 8.59 -7.50
CA ALA A 53 -0.30 7.70 -8.47
C ALA A 53 0.67 7.23 -9.57
N SER A 54 1.85 7.86 -9.70
CA SER A 54 2.87 7.51 -10.69
C SER A 54 3.87 6.47 -10.19
N ILE A 55 3.86 6.14 -8.89
CA ILE A 55 4.74 5.16 -8.26
C ILE A 55 3.88 3.95 -7.87
N LEU A 56 4.39 2.74 -8.14
CA LEU A 56 3.85 1.51 -7.55
C LEU A 56 4.85 1.04 -6.49
N PRO A 57 4.45 0.95 -5.21
CA PRO A 57 3.14 1.23 -4.61
C PRO A 57 2.70 2.70 -4.66
N PHE A 58 1.39 2.97 -4.68
CA PHE A 58 0.78 4.31 -4.81
C PHE A 58 1.01 5.25 -3.61
N GLY A 59 2.26 5.51 -3.24
CA GLY A 59 2.62 6.50 -2.24
C GLY A 59 3.92 6.22 -1.48
N ARG A 60 4.22 7.13 -0.55
CA ARG A 60 5.39 7.11 0.33
C ARG A 60 4.96 7.45 1.75
N LEU A 61 5.47 6.70 2.73
CA LEU A 61 5.23 6.93 4.14
C LEU A 61 6.42 7.71 4.72
N PHE A 62 6.14 8.70 5.56
CA PHE A 62 7.14 9.54 6.20
C PHE A 62 6.96 9.54 7.71
N ASP A 63 8.10 9.49 8.41
CA ASP A 63 8.27 9.89 9.80
C ASP A 63 8.58 11.39 9.80
N VAL A 64 7.72 12.17 10.46
CA VAL A 64 7.78 13.63 10.52
C VAL A 64 8.06 14.04 11.96
N ASN A 65 9.08 14.87 12.14
CA ASN A 65 9.35 15.52 13.41
C ASN A 65 8.57 16.85 13.47
N PRO A 66 7.53 16.98 14.30
CA PRO A 66 6.67 18.16 14.33
C PRO A 66 7.38 19.41 14.86
N SER A 67 8.49 19.26 15.59
CA SER A 67 9.21 20.40 16.19
C SER A 67 10.05 21.18 15.17
N ASN A 68 10.50 20.53 14.09
CA ASN A 68 11.37 21.17 13.09
C ASN A 68 10.95 20.90 11.64
N GLY A 69 9.85 20.16 11.42
CA GLY A 69 9.33 19.83 10.09
C GLY A 69 10.24 18.89 9.28
N THR A 70 11.28 18.31 9.89
CA THR A 70 12.11 17.35 9.20
C THR A 70 11.32 16.08 8.93
N ARG A 71 11.52 15.53 7.72
CA ARG A 71 10.84 14.32 7.27
C ARG A 71 11.85 13.27 6.83
N ARG A 72 11.60 12.03 7.21
CA ARG A 72 12.35 10.84 6.81
C ARG A 72 11.40 9.84 6.19
N GLN A 73 11.67 9.42 4.95
CA GLN A 73 10.87 8.38 4.32
C GLN A 73 11.09 7.05 5.05
N LEU A 74 10.00 6.34 5.35
CA LEU A 74 10.01 4.98 5.86
C LEU A 74 9.81 4.02 4.68
N THR A 75 10.71 3.06 4.56
CA THR A 75 10.75 2.12 3.43
C THR A 75 10.61 0.68 3.88
N THR A 76 10.68 0.37 5.18
CA THR A 76 10.59 -0.99 5.72
C THR A 76 9.75 -1.04 6.99
N VAL A 77 9.21 -2.22 7.30
CA VAL A 77 8.50 -2.45 8.57
C VAL A 77 9.43 -2.19 9.76
N GLN A 78 10.70 -2.59 9.70
CA GLN A 78 11.67 -2.33 10.77
C GLN A 78 11.87 -0.83 11.08
N GLU A 79 11.89 0.04 10.08
CA GLU A 79 12.02 1.49 10.30
C GLU A 79 10.78 2.07 10.99
N LEU A 80 9.58 1.55 10.67
CA LEU A 80 8.35 1.90 11.38
C LEU A 80 8.41 1.42 12.84
N LEU A 81 8.82 0.17 13.08
CA LEU A 81 8.93 -0.39 14.44
C LEU A 81 9.85 0.42 15.36
N GLN A 82 10.88 1.07 14.80
CA GLN A 82 11.77 1.92 15.58
C GLN A 82 11.09 3.16 16.17
N ILE A 83 9.95 3.58 15.65
CA ILE A 83 9.21 4.78 16.09
C ILE A 83 7.87 4.45 16.75
N VAL A 84 7.48 3.17 16.81
CA VAL A 84 6.30 2.71 17.54
C VAL A 84 6.54 2.79 19.04
N GLY A 85 5.55 3.30 19.78
CA GLY A 85 5.55 3.36 21.24
C GLY A 85 5.00 2.07 21.89
N PRO A 86 4.97 2.01 23.24
CA PRO A 86 4.46 0.84 23.95
C PRO A 86 2.98 0.59 23.67
N ILE A 87 2.61 -0.62 23.28
CA ILE A 87 1.23 -1.04 22.98
C ILE A 87 0.60 -1.60 24.25
N SER A 88 -0.43 -0.92 24.75
CA SER A 88 -1.00 -1.12 26.08
C SER A 88 -2.39 -1.74 26.07
N SER A 89 -3.02 -1.84 24.91
CA SER A 89 -4.39 -2.36 24.76
C SER A 89 -4.57 -3.22 23.51
N ALA A 90 -5.60 -4.07 23.55
CA ALA A 90 -6.03 -4.87 22.40
C ALA A 90 -6.37 -3.98 21.19
N ASP A 91 -7.04 -2.85 21.41
CA ASP A 91 -7.43 -1.92 20.33
C ASP A 91 -6.21 -1.29 19.64
N GLU A 92 -5.18 -0.91 20.42
CA GLU A 92 -3.91 -0.41 19.86
C GLU A 92 -3.16 -1.50 19.08
N ALA A 93 -3.18 -2.74 19.59
CA ALA A 93 -2.56 -3.88 18.92
C ALA A 93 -3.27 -4.19 17.58
N ILE A 94 -4.61 -4.18 17.56
CA ILE A 94 -5.41 -4.31 16.34
C ILE A 94 -5.10 -3.18 15.37
N ALA A 95 -5.13 -1.92 15.83
CA ALA A 95 -4.83 -0.77 15.00
C ALA A 95 -3.44 -0.84 14.36
N PHE A 96 -2.45 -1.33 15.12
CA PHE A 96 -1.09 -1.51 14.63
C PHE A 96 -1.01 -2.56 13.51
N VAL A 97 -1.62 -3.73 13.69
CA VAL A 97 -1.58 -4.77 12.64
C VAL A 97 -2.44 -4.41 11.42
N GLN A 98 -3.54 -3.69 11.63
CA GLN A 98 -4.38 -3.16 10.56
C GLN A 98 -3.60 -2.15 9.73
N PHE A 99 -2.82 -1.27 10.36
CA PHE A 99 -1.96 -0.32 9.65
C PHE A 99 -0.98 -1.01 8.69
N LEU A 100 -0.51 -2.21 8.99
CA LEU A 100 0.38 -2.96 8.10
C LEU A 100 -0.33 -3.56 6.88
N THR A 101 -1.67 -3.66 6.91
CA THR A 101 -2.50 -4.30 5.89
C THR A 101 -3.56 -3.37 5.26
N ASP A 102 -3.68 -2.14 5.77
CA ASP A 102 -4.69 -1.16 5.36
C ASP A 102 -4.43 -0.65 3.94
N TYR A 103 -5.49 -0.26 3.23
CA TYR A 103 -5.45 0.21 1.84
C TYR A 103 -4.36 1.27 1.57
N PRO A 104 -4.20 2.31 2.40
CA PRO A 104 -3.24 3.39 2.16
C PRO A 104 -1.77 2.97 2.35
N THR A 105 -1.50 1.90 3.11
CA THR A 105 -0.15 1.61 3.64
C THR A 105 0.37 0.23 3.24
N ARG A 106 -0.52 -0.70 2.89
CA ARG A 106 -0.24 -2.13 2.59
C ARG A 106 0.84 -2.43 1.57
N PHE A 107 1.24 -1.49 0.72
CA PHE A 107 2.28 -1.74 -0.26
C PHE A 107 3.50 -0.82 -0.13
N ILE A 108 3.44 0.17 0.77
CA ILE A 108 4.45 1.25 0.84
C ILE A 108 5.74 0.80 1.52
N LEU A 109 5.63 -0.09 2.50
CA LEU A 109 6.78 -0.63 3.22
C LEU A 109 7.28 -1.88 2.50
N LYS A 110 8.59 -2.07 2.36
CA LYS A 110 9.24 -3.27 1.83
C LYS A 110 8.99 -4.45 2.78
N LYS A 111 8.62 -5.60 2.19
CA LYS A 111 8.03 -6.75 2.88
C LYS A 111 6.78 -6.35 3.68
N PRO A 112 5.81 -5.63 3.07
CA PRO A 112 4.52 -5.58 3.68
C PRO A 112 3.97 -7.01 3.57
N PHE A 113 3.27 -7.50 4.59
CA PHE A 113 2.72 -8.85 4.49
C PHE A 113 1.81 -8.90 3.25
N SER A 114 1.89 -9.98 2.47
CA SER A 114 1.20 -10.08 1.17
C SER A 114 -0.33 -10.20 1.31
N GLY A 115 -0.87 -9.93 2.49
CA GLY A 115 -2.26 -10.05 2.87
C GLY A 115 -2.91 -8.71 3.11
N ILE A 116 -4.17 -8.59 2.70
CA ILE A 116 -5.01 -7.43 2.98
C ILE A 116 -6.26 -7.88 3.71
N GLU A 117 -6.82 -6.98 4.51
CA GLU A 117 -8.16 -7.20 5.04
C GLU A 117 -9.17 -7.04 3.89
N PRO A 118 -10.08 -8.01 3.70
CA PRO A 118 -11.29 -7.80 2.92
C PRO A 118 -12.04 -6.58 3.48
N SER A 119 -12.37 -5.63 2.62
CA SER A 119 -12.99 -4.36 3.00
C SER A 119 -14.39 -4.28 2.43
N GLU A 120 -15.33 -3.65 3.14
CA GLU A 120 -16.67 -3.34 2.63
C GLU A 120 -16.77 -1.95 1.97
N THR A 121 -15.71 -1.13 2.06
CA THR A 121 -15.83 0.32 1.77
C THR A 121 -15.26 0.73 0.41
N ILE A 122 -13.95 0.62 0.22
CA ILE A 122 -13.25 1.18 -0.96
C ILE A 122 -13.37 0.24 -2.16
N HIS A 123 -13.30 -1.07 -1.91
CA HIS A 123 -13.58 -2.13 -2.86
C HIS A 123 -14.29 -3.26 -2.11
N PRO A 124 -15.64 -3.22 -2.05
CA PRO A 124 -16.42 -4.14 -1.24
C PRO A 124 -16.11 -5.59 -1.63
N ALA A 125 -15.69 -6.37 -0.65
CA ALA A 125 -15.60 -7.80 -0.76
C ALA A 125 -17.01 -8.41 -0.96
N PRO A 126 -17.15 -9.47 -1.78
CA PRO A 126 -18.39 -10.18 -1.99
C PRO A 126 -18.95 -10.66 -0.67
N GLU A 127 -20.27 -10.61 -0.52
CA GLU A 127 -20.94 -11.08 0.69
C GLU A 127 -20.59 -12.54 1.00
N GLU A 128 -20.41 -13.37 -0.03
CA GLU A 128 -20.02 -14.77 0.13
C GLU A 128 -18.64 -14.90 0.78
N LEU A 129 -17.69 -14.02 0.44
CA LEU A 129 -16.37 -13.99 1.06
C LEU A 129 -16.47 -13.53 2.51
N LEU A 130 -17.22 -12.44 2.75
CA LEU A 130 -17.41 -11.86 4.08
C LEU A 130 -18.08 -12.84 5.06
N ARG A 131 -19.04 -13.64 4.59
CA ARG A 131 -19.73 -14.67 5.41
C ARG A 131 -18.81 -15.79 5.88
N LEU A 132 -17.70 -16.02 5.19
CA LEU A 132 -16.73 -17.06 5.55
C LEU A 132 -15.70 -16.55 6.57
N MET A 133 -15.58 -15.24 6.72
CA MET A 133 -14.64 -14.64 7.63
C MET A 133 -15.15 -14.69 9.06
N THR A 134 -14.22 -14.87 9.99
CA THR A 134 -14.51 -14.67 11.41
C THR A 134 -14.05 -13.29 11.86
N PRO A 135 -14.72 -12.71 12.87
CA PRO A 135 -14.22 -11.52 13.55
C PRO A 135 -12.80 -11.75 14.07
N THR A 136 -11.99 -10.68 14.04
CA THR A 136 -10.65 -10.67 14.63
C THR A 136 -10.73 -11.06 16.10
N GLN A 137 -9.90 -12.04 16.50
CA GLN A 137 -9.75 -12.47 17.88
C GLN A 137 -8.45 -11.93 18.44
N VAL A 138 -8.49 -11.46 19.70
CA VAL A 138 -7.32 -10.95 20.39
C VAL A 138 -7.25 -11.57 21.77
N GLU A 139 -6.06 -12.07 22.12
CA GLU A 139 -5.75 -12.66 23.41
C GLU A 139 -4.48 -11.99 23.97
N GLU A 140 -4.50 -11.60 25.24
CA GLU A 140 -3.30 -11.17 25.95
C GLU A 140 -2.56 -12.40 26.49
N ASN A 141 -1.28 -12.53 26.17
CA ASN A 141 -0.41 -13.59 26.63
C ASN A 141 0.91 -13.02 27.17
N GLY A 142 0.89 -12.60 28.45
CA GLY A 142 2.04 -12.02 29.12
C GLY A 142 2.45 -10.68 28.53
N GLU A 143 3.61 -10.64 27.87
CA GLU A 143 4.16 -9.43 27.22
C GLU A 143 3.71 -9.27 25.76
N ASP A 144 2.84 -10.17 25.28
CA ASP A 144 2.41 -10.22 23.90
C ASP A 144 0.87 -10.14 23.77
N TRP A 145 0.42 -9.48 22.71
CA TRP A 145 -0.91 -9.61 22.14
C TRP A 145 -0.87 -10.64 21.02
N ILE A 146 -1.69 -11.67 21.12
CA ILE A 146 -1.89 -12.66 20.06
C ILE A 146 -3.16 -12.28 19.30
N ILE A 147 -3.03 -12.07 18.00
CA ILE A 147 -4.12 -11.64 17.12
C ILE A 147 -4.35 -12.71 16.06
N GLU A 148 -5.58 -13.20 15.95
CA GLU A 148 -5.99 -14.14 14.92
C GLU A 148 -7.04 -13.46 14.04
N ARG A 149 -6.77 -13.37 12.73
CA ARG A 149 -7.67 -12.70 11.77
C ARG A 149 -7.59 -13.32 10.39
N ASP A 150 -8.63 -13.09 9.59
CA ASP A 150 -8.72 -13.61 8.24
C ASP A 150 -8.22 -12.56 7.24
N LEU A 151 -7.18 -12.91 6.46
CA LEU A 151 -6.57 -12.06 5.44
C LEU A 151 -6.63 -12.70 4.06
N LEU A 152 -6.73 -11.85 3.07
CA LEU A 152 -6.69 -12.21 1.67
C LEU A 152 -5.27 -12.04 1.14
N LEU A 153 -4.59 -13.16 0.89
CA LEU A 153 -3.26 -13.17 0.30
C LEU A 153 -3.36 -13.06 -1.22
N TYR A 154 -2.66 -12.08 -1.78
CA TYR A 154 -2.48 -11.96 -3.23
C TYR A 154 -1.70 -13.15 -3.78
N PRO A 155 -1.98 -13.58 -5.02
CA PRO A 155 -1.22 -14.63 -5.66
C PRO A 155 0.24 -14.20 -5.84
N SER A 156 1.17 -15.09 -5.54
CA SER A 156 2.61 -14.89 -5.79
C SER A 156 3.16 -16.16 -6.37
N ALA A 157 3.57 -16.15 -7.65
CA ALA A 157 4.03 -17.36 -8.34
C ALA A 157 5.07 -18.14 -7.50
N PRO A 158 4.86 -19.44 -7.20
CA PRO A 158 3.83 -20.34 -7.75
C PRO A 158 2.51 -20.43 -6.96
N GLU A 159 2.38 -19.70 -5.85
CA GLU A 159 1.26 -19.80 -4.93
C GLU A 159 -0.01 -19.08 -5.46
N PRO A 160 -1.18 -19.75 -5.44
CA PRO A 160 -2.43 -19.10 -5.77
C PRO A 160 -2.83 -18.10 -4.69
N ALA A 161 -3.84 -17.31 -4.99
CA ALA A 161 -4.46 -16.48 -3.98
C ALA A 161 -5.15 -17.34 -2.92
N ARG A 162 -5.16 -16.85 -1.68
CA ARG A 162 -5.66 -17.59 -0.52
C ARG A 162 -6.40 -16.68 0.43
N LEU A 163 -7.54 -17.14 0.94
CA LEU A 163 -8.07 -16.63 2.20
C LEU A 163 -7.38 -17.43 3.31
N VAL A 164 -6.69 -16.76 4.21
CA VAL A 164 -5.95 -17.42 5.29
C VAL A 164 -6.36 -16.84 6.64
N ARG A 165 -6.32 -17.70 7.65
CA ARG A 165 -6.31 -17.28 9.03
C ARG A 165 -4.87 -17.09 9.49
N THR A 166 -4.54 -15.87 9.89
CA THR A 166 -3.22 -15.52 10.40
C THR A 166 -3.18 -15.68 11.90
N ARG A 167 -1.97 -15.88 12.42
CA ARG A 167 -1.68 -15.77 13.85
C ARG A 167 -0.52 -14.82 14.00
N GLU A 168 -0.83 -13.63 14.49
CA GLU A 168 0.06 -12.50 14.64
C GLU A 168 0.39 -12.29 16.11
N ARG A 169 1.59 -11.80 16.37
CA ARG A 169 2.06 -11.49 17.72
C ARG A 169 2.62 -10.09 17.72
N VAL A 170 2.07 -9.25 18.59
CA VAL A 170 2.53 -7.89 18.83
C VAL A 170 3.00 -7.81 20.28
N SER A 171 4.28 -7.57 20.51
CA SER A 171 4.77 -7.33 21.87
C SER A 171 4.30 -5.99 22.40
N LYS A 172 4.23 -5.83 23.72
CA LYS A 172 3.95 -4.56 24.37
C LYS A 172 4.98 -3.47 24.07
N THR A 173 6.17 -3.83 23.56
CA THR A 173 7.20 -2.88 23.10
C THR A 173 7.10 -2.54 21.62
N GLY A 174 6.11 -3.07 20.90
CA GLY A 174 5.85 -2.78 19.50
C GLY A 174 6.43 -3.80 18.51
N ASP A 175 7.27 -4.75 18.94
CA ASP A 175 7.78 -5.80 18.05
C ASP A 175 6.64 -6.63 17.47
N TYR A 176 6.79 -7.02 16.21
CA TYR A 176 5.74 -7.68 15.48
C TYR A 176 6.23 -8.94 14.77
N TYR A 177 5.41 -9.99 14.85
CA TYR A 177 5.61 -11.24 14.15
C TYR A 177 4.31 -11.68 13.47
N PHE A 178 4.44 -12.12 12.22
CA PHE A 178 3.35 -12.59 11.40
C PHE A 178 3.58 -14.04 11.01
N LYS A 179 2.50 -14.83 11.04
CA LYS A 179 2.50 -16.19 10.51
C LYS A 179 1.14 -16.51 9.89
N VAL A 180 1.17 -17.18 8.74
CA VAL A 180 -0.01 -17.86 8.20
C VAL A 180 -0.28 -19.10 9.06
N GLY A 181 -1.42 -19.10 9.75
CA GLY A 181 -1.84 -20.20 10.63
C GLY A 181 -2.53 -21.32 9.84
N ARG A 182 -3.56 -20.97 9.07
CA ARG A 182 -4.38 -21.92 8.29
C ARG A 182 -4.83 -21.30 6.97
N VAL A 183 -4.92 -22.10 5.91
CA VAL A 183 -5.61 -21.74 4.67
C VAL A 183 -7.10 -22.09 4.80
N LEU A 184 -7.98 -21.13 4.58
CA LEU A 184 -9.43 -21.30 4.63
C LEU A 184 -10.02 -21.62 3.26
N LEU A 185 -9.51 -20.94 2.22
CA LEU A 185 -9.82 -21.18 0.81
C LEU A 185 -8.57 -20.89 -0.04
N GLU A 186 -8.45 -21.50 -1.22
CA GLU A 186 -7.37 -21.21 -2.17
C GLU A 186 -7.79 -21.29 -3.64
N GLY A 187 -6.96 -20.73 -4.52
CA GLY A 187 -7.04 -21.02 -5.94
C GLY A 187 -8.32 -20.49 -6.55
N VAL A 188 -9.03 -21.33 -7.30
CA VAL A 188 -10.22 -20.93 -8.07
C VAL A 188 -11.31 -20.35 -7.17
N GLU A 189 -11.50 -20.91 -5.97
CA GLU A 189 -12.52 -20.46 -5.01
C GLU A 189 -12.30 -19.02 -4.57
N VAL A 190 -11.04 -18.65 -4.36
CA VAL A 190 -10.66 -17.28 -3.98
C VAL A 190 -10.52 -16.40 -5.21
N ASN A 191 -9.99 -16.92 -6.33
CA ASN A 191 -9.80 -16.18 -7.57
C ASN A 191 -11.11 -15.72 -8.21
N GLN A 192 -12.19 -16.51 -8.09
CA GLN A 192 -13.54 -16.09 -8.51
C GLN A 192 -14.07 -14.94 -7.66
N LEU A 193 -13.61 -14.85 -6.41
CA LEU A 193 -13.92 -13.81 -5.43
C LEU A 193 -12.84 -12.73 -5.37
N LEU A 194 -11.77 -12.83 -6.14
CA LEU A 194 -10.69 -11.87 -6.30
C LEU A 194 -10.68 -11.35 -7.73
N PRO A 195 -11.68 -10.56 -8.13
CA PRO A 195 -11.48 -9.73 -9.29
C PRO A 195 -10.66 -8.52 -8.79
N TYR A 196 -10.06 -7.76 -9.68
CA TYR A 196 -10.22 -6.31 -9.48
C TYR A 196 -11.75 -6.10 -9.51
N TYR A 197 -12.45 -6.13 -8.37
CA TYR A 197 -13.89 -6.47 -8.23
C TYR A 197 -14.78 -5.98 -9.39
N LYS A 198 -14.92 -6.78 -10.47
CA LYS A 198 -15.34 -6.45 -11.85
C LYS A 198 -15.09 -5.02 -12.36
#